data_AF-A0A524K460-F1
#
_entry.id   AF-A0A524K460-F1
#
_cell.length_a   1.000
_cell.length_b   1.000
_cell.length_c   1.000
_cell.angle_alpha   90.00
_cell.angle_beta   90.00
_cell.angle_gamma   90.00
#
_symmetry.space_group_name_H-M   'P 1'
#
loop_
_entity.id
_entity.type
_entity.pdbx_description
1 polymer ?
#
loop_
_entity_poly.entity_id
_entity_poly.type
_entity_poly.pdbx_seq_one_letter_code
_entity_poly.pdbx_strand_id
1 'polypeptide(L)'
;AVDRPGSGMALVEAVAEAARDGGFSGLHLQWVEPGFALEQASSAGGSQNIGSGGWIAWRRQAYRWENRGYADFTAYLADFSKNMRRNVGRERAGLEAAGYRTRVVPAHEAGPEYWRLMAAYYERTNDKFGPWAARFLPSRFFELAPEYLGDSARFSAAFIPGRSEPVALALLFEGSMRLWGRYWGAESDVPTLHFETCYYRPIEYAIERHIQSFDPGMGGHHKARRGFHAVMATSLHRVFEPRLSSLFTRAVAEASEAEAAFADQLNEELPFRQDDRTTVPRPD
;
A
#
# COMPACT_ATOMS: atom_id res chain seq x y z
N ALA A 1 19.11 23.80 -0.09
CA ALA A 1 20.45 23.25 0.18
C ALA A 1 20.55 21.86 -0.43
N VAL A 2 21.25 21.80 -1.56
CA VAL A 2 22.06 20.66 -2.03
C VAL A 2 21.31 19.39 -2.45
N ASP A 3 20.80 19.39 -3.68
CA ASP A 3 20.69 18.17 -4.47
C ASP A 3 21.96 18.06 -5.32
N ARG A 4 23.03 17.54 -4.70
CA ARG A 4 24.27 17.21 -5.42
C ARG A 4 24.15 15.77 -5.88
N PRO A 5 24.25 15.48 -7.19
CA PRO A 5 24.33 14.10 -7.67
C PRO A 5 25.45 13.37 -6.92
N GLY A 6 25.13 12.21 -6.32
CA GLY A 6 26.05 11.39 -5.52
C GLY A 6 26.00 11.57 -4.00
N SER A 7 25.31 12.58 -3.46
CA SER A 7 25.21 12.79 -2.00
C SER A 7 24.40 11.71 -1.27
N GLY A 8 23.33 11.19 -1.89
CA GLY A 8 22.53 10.08 -1.33
C GLY A 8 23.31 8.77 -1.21
N MET A 9 24.21 8.49 -2.17
CA MET A 9 25.05 7.29 -2.13
C MET A 9 26.08 7.35 -1.00
N ALA A 10 26.74 8.50 -0.82
CA ALA A 10 27.70 8.68 0.27
C ALA A 10 27.03 8.49 1.65
N LEU A 11 25.80 8.97 1.82
CA LEU A 11 25.04 8.78 3.04
C LEU A 11 24.73 7.29 3.29
N VAL A 12 24.23 6.58 2.28
CA VAL A 12 23.83 5.17 2.41
C VAL A 12 25.04 4.26 2.66
N GLU A 13 26.19 4.54 2.02
CA GLU A 13 27.44 3.84 2.31
C GLU A 13 27.94 4.14 3.74
N ALA A 14 27.91 5.39 4.19
CA ALA A 14 28.32 5.74 5.55
C ALA A 14 27.46 5.07 6.62
N VAL A 15 26.13 4.96 6.41
CA VAL A 15 25.24 4.23 7.33
C VAL A 15 25.57 2.74 7.35
N ALA A 16 25.91 2.15 6.19
CA ALA A 16 26.30 0.76 6.12
C ALA A 16 27.66 0.48 6.77
N GLU A 17 28.63 1.39 6.66
CA GLU A 17 29.89 1.31 7.40
C GLU A 17 29.65 1.39 8.91
N ALA A 18 28.87 2.37 9.37
CA ALA A 18 28.49 2.48 10.77
C ALA A 18 27.77 1.22 11.30
N ALA A 19 26.89 0.62 10.49
CA ALA A 19 26.24 -0.63 10.84
C ALA A 19 27.23 -1.81 10.92
N ARG A 20 28.22 -1.86 10.03
CA ARG A 20 29.26 -2.90 10.07
C ARG A 20 30.15 -2.74 11.31
N ASP A 21 30.62 -1.53 11.57
CA ASP A 21 31.49 -1.21 12.72
C ASP A 21 30.74 -1.42 14.05
N GLY A 22 29.42 -1.19 14.06
CA GLY A 22 28.54 -1.48 15.19
C GLY A 22 28.25 -2.97 15.41
N GLY A 23 28.77 -3.88 14.57
CA GLY A 23 28.59 -5.32 14.71
C GLY A 23 27.21 -5.84 14.30
N PHE A 24 26.44 -5.06 13.52
CA PHE A 24 25.17 -5.55 12.96
C PHE A 24 25.42 -6.58 11.85
N SER A 25 24.44 -7.43 11.55
CA SER A 25 24.54 -8.45 10.49
C SER A 25 24.30 -7.89 9.08
N GLY A 26 23.69 -6.71 8.99
CA GLY A 26 23.35 -6.06 7.74
C GLY A 26 22.53 -4.79 7.93
N LEU A 27 22.15 -4.20 6.80
CA LEU A 27 21.33 -2.99 6.71
C LEU A 27 20.24 -3.22 5.66
N HIS A 28 19.02 -2.74 5.93
CA HIS A 28 17.89 -2.89 5.03
C HIS A 28 17.18 -1.56 4.83
N LEU A 29 17.08 -1.13 3.58
CA LEU A 29 16.29 0.03 3.15
C LEU A 29 15.01 -0.49 2.51
N GLN A 30 13.87 -0.13 3.08
CA GLN A 30 12.56 -0.62 2.64
C GLN A 30 11.82 0.47 1.86
N TRP A 31 11.01 0.09 0.86
CA TRP A 31 10.24 1.00 0.00
C TRP A 31 11.09 2.14 -0.59
N VAL A 32 12.20 1.75 -1.21
CA VAL A 32 13.15 2.68 -1.82
C VAL A 32 12.55 3.25 -3.11
N GLU A 33 12.69 4.56 -3.32
CA GLU A 33 12.25 5.20 -4.56
C GLU A 33 12.97 4.58 -5.78
N PRO A 34 12.25 4.28 -6.89
CA PRO A 34 12.79 3.52 -8.02
C PRO A 34 14.10 4.08 -8.60
N GLY A 35 14.17 5.40 -8.82
CA GLY A 35 15.36 6.06 -9.34
C GLY A 35 16.59 5.84 -8.46
N PHE A 36 16.43 5.95 -7.14
CA PHE A 36 17.53 5.65 -6.20
C PHE A 36 17.92 4.16 -6.24
N ALA A 37 16.95 3.25 -6.31
CA ALA A 37 17.24 1.82 -6.39
C ALA A 37 18.00 1.43 -7.68
N LEU A 38 17.64 2.04 -8.82
CA LEU A 38 18.29 1.85 -10.11
C LEU A 38 19.73 2.39 -10.11
N GLU A 39 19.96 3.55 -9.52
CA GLU A 39 21.30 4.11 -9.32
C GLU A 39 22.18 3.16 -8.49
N GLN A 40 21.64 2.58 -7.40
CA GLN A 40 22.39 1.65 -6.56
C GLN A 40 22.67 0.32 -7.25
N ALA A 41 21.71 -0.21 -8.00
CA ALA A 41 21.90 -1.45 -8.77
C ALA A 41 22.92 -1.27 -9.91
N SER A 42 22.96 -0.08 -10.53
CA SER A 42 23.86 0.22 -11.65
C SER A 42 25.29 0.54 -11.19
N SER A 43 25.42 1.24 -10.06
CA SER A 43 26.72 1.61 -9.46
C SER A 43 27.46 0.41 -8.87
N ALA A 44 26.75 -0.67 -8.53
CA ALA A 44 27.32 -1.91 -8.04
C ALA A 44 27.97 -2.80 -9.13
N GLY A 45 27.97 -2.35 -10.40
CA GLY A 45 28.36 -3.15 -11.54
C GLY A 45 27.24 -4.12 -11.91
N GLY A 46 26.56 -3.84 -13.03
CA GLY A 46 25.47 -4.67 -13.52
C GLY A 46 25.82 -6.15 -13.52
N SER A 47 24.89 -6.94 -12.99
CA SER A 47 24.97 -8.40 -12.87
C SER A 47 25.88 -8.91 -11.74
N GLN A 48 25.25 -9.55 -10.75
CA GLN A 48 25.83 -10.68 -10.01
C GLN A 48 27.26 -10.49 -9.50
N ASN A 49 27.57 -9.40 -8.81
CA ASN A 49 28.75 -9.39 -7.95
C ASN A 49 28.45 -10.28 -6.74
N ILE A 50 28.69 -11.58 -6.91
CA ILE A 50 28.75 -12.60 -5.87
C ILE A 50 30.05 -12.37 -5.07
N GLY A 51 30.17 -11.17 -4.51
CA GLY A 51 31.25 -10.69 -3.69
C GLY A 51 30.67 -10.02 -2.46
N SER A 52 31.28 -10.28 -1.30
CA SER A 52 30.86 -9.70 -0.02
C SER A 52 30.91 -8.18 -0.07
N GLY A 53 29.75 -7.52 0.01
CA GLY A 53 29.69 -6.08 0.32
C GLY A 53 28.79 -5.20 -0.54
N GLY A 54 28.17 -5.70 -1.61
CA GLY A 54 27.24 -4.94 -2.46
C GLY A 54 25.80 -4.85 -1.92
N TRP A 55 25.00 -3.95 -2.49
CA TRP A 55 23.56 -3.87 -2.23
C TRP A 55 22.80 -4.91 -3.05
N ILE A 56 21.87 -5.59 -2.40
CA ILE A 56 21.01 -6.64 -2.97
C ILE A 56 19.61 -6.06 -3.10
N ALA A 57 19.13 -5.93 -4.34
CA ALA A 57 17.76 -5.48 -4.61
C ALA A 57 16.78 -6.65 -4.47
N TRP A 58 15.75 -6.47 -3.65
CA TRP A 58 14.60 -7.36 -3.59
C TRP A 58 13.37 -6.61 -4.07
N ARG A 59 12.84 -7.03 -5.21
CA ARG A 59 11.60 -6.53 -5.82
C ARG A 59 10.44 -7.44 -5.43
N ARG A 60 9.35 -6.84 -4.96
CA ARG A 60 8.11 -7.53 -4.57
C ARG A 60 6.92 -6.86 -5.25
N GLN A 61 5.88 -7.64 -5.55
CA GLN A 61 4.64 -7.08 -6.06
C GLN A 61 3.98 -6.21 -4.98
N ALA A 62 3.49 -5.06 -5.40
CA ALA A 62 2.68 -4.16 -4.62
C ALA A 62 1.53 -3.64 -5.49
N TYR A 63 0.53 -3.01 -4.87
CA TYR A 63 -0.57 -2.39 -5.59
C TYR A 63 -0.48 -0.88 -5.53
N ARG A 64 -0.84 -0.22 -6.62
CA ARG A 64 -0.95 1.24 -6.67
C ARG A 64 -2.11 1.66 -7.56
N TRP A 65 -2.94 2.56 -7.05
CA TRP A 65 -3.85 3.36 -7.85
C TRP A 65 -3.18 4.71 -8.13
N GLU A 66 -3.38 5.23 -9.34
CA GLU A 66 -2.82 6.50 -9.77
C GLU A 66 -3.94 7.42 -10.25
N ASN A 67 -3.88 8.67 -9.81
CA ASN A 67 -4.81 9.69 -10.23
C ASN A 67 -4.35 10.26 -11.58
N ARG A 68 -5.12 9.99 -12.65
CA ARG A 68 -4.84 10.49 -14.00
C ARG A 68 -5.45 11.88 -14.26
N GLY A 69 -5.73 12.64 -13.21
CA GLY A 69 -6.40 13.95 -13.29
C GLY A 69 -7.92 13.83 -13.39
N TYR A 70 -8.52 12.83 -12.74
CA TYR A 70 -9.96 12.64 -12.77
C TYR A 70 -10.68 13.81 -12.09
N ALA A 71 -11.80 14.25 -12.68
CA ALA A 71 -12.63 15.32 -12.11
C ALA A 71 -13.46 14.80 -10.91
N ASP A 72 -13.95 13.56 -11.01
CA ASP A 72 -14.73 12.89 -9.97
C ASP A 72 -14.63 11.35 -10.12
N PHE A 73 -15.29 10.62 -9.23
CA PHE A 73 -15.30 9.15 -9.26
C PHE A 73 -16.02 8.58 -10.49
N THR A 74 -16.98 9.31 -11.07
CA THR A 74 -17.67 8.88 -12.30
C THR A 74 -16.72 8.92 -13.50
N ALA A 75 -15.89 9.98 -13.60
CA ALA A 75 -14.83 10.10 -14.58
C ALA A 75 -13.81 8.96 -14.43
N TYR A 76 -13.41 8.61 -13.21
CA TYR A 76 -12.55 7.45 -12.96
C TYR A 76 -13.15 6.12 -13.48
N LEU A 77 -14.44 5.88 -13.21
CA LEU A 77 -15.11 4.67 -13.70
C LEU A 77 -15.39 4.67 -15.22
N ALA A 78 -15.23 5.81 -15.91
CA ALA A 78 -15.37 5.88 -17.36
C ALA A 78 -14.28 5.07 -18.08
N ASP A 79 -13.08 5.00 -17.51
CA ASP A 79 -11.94 4.22 -18.00
C ASP A 79 -12.18 2.70 -17.88
N PHE A 80 -13.11 2.29 -17.03
CA PHE A 80 -13.43 0.88 -16.82
C PHE A 80 -14.27 0.33 -17.98
N SER A 81 -14.13 -0.97 -18.25
CA SER A 81 -15.01 -1.72 -19.12
C SER A 81 -16.46 -1.63 -18.63
N LYS A 82 -17.42 -1.70 -19.56
CA LYS A 82 -18.86 -1.59 -19.28
C LYS A 82 -19.31 -2.56 -18.17
N ASN A 83 -18.83 -3.79 -18.21
CA ASN A 83 -19.19 -4.82 -17.22
C ASN A 83 -18.65 -4.48 -15.83
N MET A 84 -17.41 -4.02 -15.74
CA MET A 84 -16.79 -3.66 -14.46
C MET A 84 -17.38 -2.39 -13.86
N ARG A 85 -17.61 -1.35 -14.67
CA ARG A 85 -18.34 -0.14 -14.23
C ARG A 85 -19.72 -0.49 -13.68
N ARG A 86 -20.48 -1.34 -14.38
CA ARG A 86 -21.79 -1.82 -13.90
C ARG A 86 -21.68 -2.65 -12.61
N ASN A 87 -20.57 -3.38 -12.42
CA ASN A 87 -20.35 -4.13 -11.19
C ASN A 87 -20.12 -3.21 -10.00
N VAL A 88 -19.18 -2.25 -10.12
CA VAL A 88 -18.93 -1.25 -9.07
C VAL A 88 -20.21 -0.49 -8.72
N GLY A 89 -20.97 -0.06 -9.73
CA GLY A 89 -22.26 0.62 -9.52
C GLY A 89 -23.27 -0.22 -8.72
N ARG A 90 -23.38 -1.54 -9.00
CA ARG A 90 -24.25 -2.45 -8.24
C ARG A 90 -23.75 -2.65 -6.81
N GLU A 91 -22.45 -2.76 -6.60
CA GLU A 91 -21.84 -2.91 -5.27
C GLU A 91 -22.14 -1.70 -4.38
N ARG A 92 -22.02 -0.47 -4.90
CA ARG A 92 -22.35 0.77 -4.16
C ARG A 92 -23.86 0.92 -3.93
N ALA A 93 -24.67 0.72 -4.97
CA ALA A 93 -26.13 0.84 -4.87
C ALA A 93 -26.73 -0.14 -3.85
N GLY A 94 -26.19 -1.36 -3.74
CA GLY A 94 -26.60 -2.32 -2.74
C GLY A 94 -26.37 -1.85 -1.29
N LEU A 95 -25.20 -1.26 -1.02
CA LEU A 95 -24.89 -0.67 0.29
C LEU A 95 -25.79 0.54 0.59
N GLU A 96 -26.00 1.42 -0.39
CA GLU A 96 -26.87 2.58 -0.23
C GLU A 96 -28.32 2.21 0.05
N ALA A 97 -28.85 1.19 -0.64
CA ALA A 97 -30.19 0.64 -0.43
C ALA A 97 -30.33 -0.03 0.94
N ALA A 98 -29.24 -0.63 1.45
CA ALA A 98 -29.16 -1.14 2.82
C ALA A 98 -28.94 -0.03 3.87
N GLY A 99 -28.94 1.25 3.46
CA GLY A 99 -28.84 2.40 4.35
C GLY A 99 -27.42 2.82 4.72
N TYR A 100 -26.39 2.16 4.18
CA TYR A 100 -25.01 2.51 4.49
C TYR A 100 -24.65 3.86 3.87
N ARG A 101 -23.89 4.65 4.63
CA ARG A 101 -23.26 5.89 4.17
C ARG A 101 -21.80 5.87 4.56
N THR A 102 -20.93 6.31 3.67
CA THR A 102 -19.48 6.28 3.89
C THR A 102 -18.88 7.67 3.73
N ARG A 103 -17.85 7.98 4.52
CA ARG A 103 -17.04 9.18 4.38
C ARG A 103 -15.65 8.95 4.95
N VAL A 104 -14.66 9.70 4.49
CA VAL A 104 -13.34 9.75 5.11
C VAL A 104 -13.31 10.87 6.14
N VAL A 105 -12.78 10.57 7.32
CA VAL A 105 -12.71 11.48 8.48
C VAL A 105 -11.27 11.62 8.93
N PRO A 106 -10.72 12.83 9.08
CA PRO A 106 -9.43 13.04 9.72
C PRO A 106 -9.42 12.50 11.15
N ALA A 107 -8.36 11.79 11.54
CA ALA A 107 -8.34 11.13 12.85
C ALA A 107 -8.39 12.13 14.02
N HIS A 108 -7.82 13.33 13.85
CA HIS A 108 -7.93 14.41 14.85
C HIS A 108 -9.35 14.97 15.00
N GLU A 109 -10.22 14.85 13.98
CA GLU A 109 -11.64 15.24 14.06
C GLU A 109 -12.54 14.11 14.58
N ALA A 110 -12.11 12.85 14.40
CA ALA A 110 -12.89 11.66 14.74
C ALA A 110 -12.95 11.40 16.26
N GLY A 111 -11.95 11.87 17.01
CA GLY A 111 -11.82 11.67 18.45
C GLY A 111 -11.31 10.27 18.84
N PRO A 112 -11.05 10.03 20.15
CA PRO A 112 -10.45 8.80 20.65
C PRO A 112 -11.32 7.56 20.42
N GLU A 113 -12.64 7.74 20.30
CA GLU A 113 -13.59 6.63 20.14
C GLU A 113 -13.38 5.85 18.84
N TYR A 114 -12.98 6.51 17.74
CA TYR A 114 -12.71 5.82 16.48
C TYR A 114 -11.52 4.87 16.58
N TRP A 115 -10.50 5.22 17.37
CA TRP A 115 -9.35 4.35 17.60
C TRP A 115 -9.74 3.11 18.40
N ARG A 116 -10.61 3.28 19.41
CA ARG A 116 -11.17 2.17 20.19
C ARG A 116 -12.02 1.23 19.30
N LEU A 117 -12.90 1.80 18.48
CA LEU A 117 -13.70 1.03 17.53
C LEU A 117 -12.83 0.35 16.47
N MET A 118 -11.81 1.04 15.93
CA MET A 118 -10.87 0.47 14.98
C MET A 118 -10.15 -0.74 15.57
N ALA A 119 -9.69 -0.68 16.83
CA ALA A 119 -9.07 -1.81 17.51
C ALA A 119 -10.02 -3.02 17.60
N ALA A 120 -11.25 -2.80 18.07
CA ALA A 120 -12.26 -3.86 18.21
C ALA A 120 -12.64 -4.49 16.86
N TYR A 121 -12.82 -3.66 15.83
CA TYR A 121 -13.17 -4.10 14.49
C TYR A 121 -12.01 -4.82 13.80
N TYR A 122 -10.78 -4.35 14.00
CA TYR A 122 -9.56 -5.00 13.52
C TYR A 122 -9.42 -6.39 14.13
N GLU A 123 -9.53 -6.53 15.45
CA GLU A 123 -9.44 -7.81 16.15
C GLU A 123 -10.50 -8.78 15.61
N ARG A 124 -11.77 -8.40 15.67
CA ARG A 124 -12.91 -9.19 15.19
C ARG A 124 -12.76 -9.65 13.73
N THR A 125 -12.25 -8.77 12.87
CA THR A 125 -12.06 -9.11 11.45
C THR A 125 -10.99 -10.19 11.30
N ASN A 126 -9.96 -10.15 12.13
CA ASN A 126 -8.85 -11.10 12.08
C ASN A 126 -9.09 -12.39 12.88
N ASP A 127 -10.04 -12.42 13.82
CA ASP A 127 -10.46 -13.65 14.53
C ASP A 127 -10.76 -14.81 13.58
N LYS A 128 -11.25 -14.49 12.38
CA LYS A 128 -11.65 -15.45 11.35
C LYS A 128 -10.49 -16.21 10.71
N PHE A 129 -9.27 -15.67 10.79
CA PHE A 129 -8.07 -16.29 10.21
C PHE A 129 -7.27 -17.12 11.22
N GLY A 130 -7.68 -17.12 12.50
CA GLY A 130 -7.00 -17.83 13.59
C GLY A 130 -5.90 -17.00 14.28
N PRO A 131 -5.37 -17.46 15.42
CA PRO A 131 -4.51 -16.65 16.29
C PRO A 131 -3.14 -16.32 15.69
N TRP A 132 -2.69 -17.07 14.68
CA TRP A 132 -1.37 -16.92 14.06
C TRP A 132 -1.41 -16.26 12.67
N ALA A 133 -2.59 -15.85 12.19
CA ALA A 133 -2.75 -15.27 10.87
C ALA A 133 -3.36 -13.86 10.94
N ALA A 134 -2.81 -12.94 10.16
CA ALA A 134 -3.31 -11.57 9.91
C ALA A 134 -3.44 -10.61 11.12
N ARG A 135 -3.15 -11.05 12.35
CA ARG A 135 -3.01 -10.19 13.54
C ARG A 135 -1.57 -9.67 13.70
N PHE A 136 -1.31 -8.49 13.16
CA PHE A 136 -0.03 -7.78 13.17
C PHE A 136 0.09 -6.72 14.27
N LEU A 137 -1.03 -6.19 14.78
CA LEU A 137 -1.02 -5.09 15.75
C LEU A 137 -1.59 -5.51 17.11
N PRO A 138 -0.92 -5.17 18.22
CA PRO A 138 -1.51 -5.28 19.55
C PRO A 138 -2.48 -4.12 19.82
N SER A 139 -3.42 -4.30 20.76
CA SER A 139 -4.38 -3.24 21.14
C SER A 139 -3.67 -1.95 21.59
N ARG A 140 -2.50 -2.07 22.23
CA ARG A 140 -1.62 -0.95 22.62
C ARG A 140 -1.21 -0.04 21.46
N PHE A 141 -1.15 -0.54 20.23
CA PHE A 141 -0.91 0.31 19.06
C PHE A 141 -2.02 1.37 18.92
N PHE A 142 -3.28 0.96 19.01
CA PHE A 142 -4.42 1.86 18.84
C PHE A 142 -4.59 2.84 20.01
N GLU A 143 -4.11 2.47 21.21
CA GLU A 143 -4.06 3.35 22.36
C GLU A 143 -3.07 4.51 22.16
N LEU A 144 -1.90 4.22 21.57
CA LEU A 144 -0.83 5.20 21.35
C LEU A 144 -1.00 5.97 20.02
N ALA A 145 -1.69 5.39 19.04
CA ALA A 145 -1.82 5.98 17.71
C ALA A 145 -2.36 7.43 17.67
N PRO A 146 -3.32 7.86 18.51
CA PRO A 146 -3.75 9.27 18.52
C PRO A 146 -2.59 10.24 18.80
N GLU A 147 -1.67 9.88 19.69
CA GLU A 147 -0.53 10.71 20.12
C GLU A 147 0.53 10.83 19.03
N TYR A 148 0.81 9.73 18.31
CA TYR A 148 1.93 9.66 17.35
C TYR A 148 1.51 9.82 15.89
N LEU A 149 0.25 9.54 15.54
CA LEU A 149 -0.20 9.39 14.15
C LEU A 149 -1.40 10.27 13.77
N GLY A 150 -2.00 10.99 14.73
CA GLY A 150 -3.31 11.66 14.57
C GLY A 150 -3.42 12.58 13.34
N ASP A 151 -2.36 13.34 13.02
CA ASP A 151 -2.38 14.30 11.91
C ASP A 151 -2.28 13.62 10.54
N SER A 152 -1.55 12.51 10.45
CA SER A 152 -1.39 11.74 9.21
C SER A 152 -2.47 10.67 9.03
N ALA A 153 -3.21 10.32 10.08
CA ALA A 153 -4.22 9.28 10.02
C ALA A 153 -5.58 9.80 9.50
N ARG A 154 -6.27 8.93 8.75
CA ARG A 154 -7.66 9.10 8.31
C ARG A 154 -8.44 7.82 8.56
N PHE A 155 -9.74 7.94 8.77
CA PHE A 155 -10.67 6.82 8.83
C PHE A 155 -11.65 6.88 7.67
N SER A 156 -11.65 5.87 6.80
CA SER A 156 -12.80 5.62 5.91
C SER A 156 -13.86 4.90 6.72
N ALA A 157 -14.92 5.63 7.06
CA ALA A 157 -15.91 5.23 8.04
C ALA A 157 -17.26 4.96 7.38
N ALA A 158 -17.91 3.87 7.77
CA ALA A 158 -19.26 3.53 7.33
C ALA A 158 -20.27 3.69 8.46
N PHE A 159 -21.45 4.24 8.16
CA PHE A 159 -22.53 4.54 9.09
C PHE A 159 -23.84 3.94 8.59
N ILE A 160 -24.77 3.72 9.53
CA ILE A 160 -26.15 3.30 9.25
C ILE A 160 -27.13 4.30 9.86
N PRO A 161 -28.39 4.36 9.41
CA PRO A 161 -29.36 5.33 9.91
C PRO A 161 -29.59 5.21 11.42
N GLY A 162 -29.63 6.36 12.11
CA GLY A 162 -29.89 6.41 13.55
C GLY A 162 -28.70 6.09 14.46
N ARG A 163 -27.49 5.83 13.92
CA ARG A 163 -26.25 5.71 14.71
C ARG A 163 -25.24 6.80 14.38
N SER A 164 -24.67 7.40 15.41
CA SER A 164 -23.56 8.36 15.31
C SER A 164 -22.20 7.68 15.15
N GLU A 165 -22.04 6.49 15.73
CA GLU A 165 -20.82 5.69 15.65
C GLU A 165 -20.72 4.96 14.31
N PRO A 166 -19.52 4.87 13.73
CA PRO A 166 -19.29 4.10 12.52
C PRO A 166 -19.39 2.60 12.83
N VAL A 167 -20.02 1.83 11.95
CA VAL A 167 -20.14 0.37 12.04
C VAL A 167 -18.98 -0.37 11.37
N ALA A 168 -18.14 0.36 10.63
CA ALA A 168 -16.92 -0.16 10.04
C ALA A 168 -15.91 0.95 9.75
N LEU A 169 -14.63 0.60 9.81
CA LEU A 169 -13.51 1.53 9.71
C LEU A 169 -12.35 0.93 8.90
N ALA A 170 -11.85 1.69 7.94
CA ALA A 170 -10.54 1.48 7.34
C ALA A 170 -9.59 2.58 7.82
N LEU A 171 -8.47 2.19 8.44
CA LEU A 171 -7.39 3.08 8.82
C LEU A 171 -6.49 3.34 7.59
N LEU A 172 -6.39 4.62 7.24
CA LEU A 172 -5.56 5.13 6.17
C LEU A 172 -4.50 6.09 6.74
N PHE A 173 -3.39 6.22 6.04
CA PHE A 173 -2.40 7.29 6.26
C PHE A 173 -2.33 8.17 5.02
N GLU A 174 -2.31 9.48 5.25
CA GLU A 174 -2.24 10.52 4.24
C GLU A 174 -0.91 11.26 4.36
N GLY A 175 -0.13 11.23 3.29
CA GLY A 175 1.03 12.08 3.09
C GLY A 175 0.67 13.27 2.19
N SER A 176 1.69 14.00 1.73
CA SER A 176 1.45 15.18 0.87
C SER A 176 0.74 14.84 -0.44
N MET A 177 1.17 13.78 -1.13
CA MET A 177 0.66 13.41 -2.47
C MET A 177 0.24 11.94 -2.57
N ARG A 178 0.27 11.20 -1.46
CA ARG A 178 0.04 9.75 -1.44
C ARG A 178 -0.88 9.38 -0.28
N LEU A 179 -1.75 8.41 -0.53
CA LEU A 179 -2.60 7.77 0.46
C LEU A 179 -2.16 6.31 0.64
N TRP A 180 -2.29 5.77 1.86
CA TRP A 180 -1.96 4.40 2.19
C TRP A 180 -3.07 3.76 3.01
N GLY A 181 -3.64 2.66 2.53
CA GLY A 181 -4.57 1.82 3.28
C GLY A 181 -3.80 0.76 4.06
N ARG A 182 -4.16 0.53 5.33
CA ARG A 182 -3.43 -0.42 6.19
C ARG A 182 -4.33 -1.43 6.86
N TYR A 183 -5.25 -0.96 7.70
CA TYR A 183 -6.06 -1.85 8.53
C TYR A 183 -7.54 -1.61 8.29
N TRP A 184 -8.31 -2.69 8.35
CA TRP A 184 -9.76 -2.66 8.15
C TRP A 184 -10.44 -3.48 9.22
N GLY A 185 -11.64 -3.07 9.60
CA GLY A 185 -12.59 -3.98 10.20
C GLY A 185 -14.01 -3.45 10.22
N ALA A 186 -14.93 -4.35 10.57
CA ALA A 186 -16.34 -4.04 10.72
C ALA A 186 -16.96 -4.76 11.93
N GLU A 187 -18.06 -4.20 12.43
CA GLU A 187 -18.89 -4.81 13.47
C GLU A 187 -19.58 -6.10 12.98
N SER A 188 -19.86 -6.21 11.68
CA SER A 188 -20.51 -7.38 11.08
C SER A 188 -20.02 -7.62 9.64
N ASP A 189 -20.22 -8.85 9.16
CA ASP A 189 -19.96 -9.20 7.78
C ASP A 189 -21.04 -8.65 6.87
N VAL A 190 -20.68 -7.62 6.11
CA VAL A 190 -21.55 -6.97 5.15
C VAL A 190 -20.94 -7.17 3.77
N PRO A 191 -21.64 -7.82 2.82
CA PRO A 191 -21.16 -7.95 1.45
C PRO A 191 -20.76 -6.60 0.88
N THR A 192 -19.66 -6.57 0.14
CA THR A 192 -19.10 -5.40 -0.56
C THR A 192 -18.67 -4.21 0.31
N LEU A 193 -19.00 -4.17 1.61
CA LEU A 193 -18.66 -3.03 2.49
C LEU A 193 -17.15 -2.78 2.54
N HIS A 194 -16.35 -3.84 2.63
CA HIS A 194 -14.88 -3.77 2.54
C HIS A 194 -14.40 -3.06 1.25
N PHE A 195 -15.08 -3.27 0.12
CA PHE A 195 -14.68 -2.63 -1.13
C PHE A 195 -14.99 -1.14 -1.13
N GLU A 196 -16.16 -0.77 -0.61
CA GLU A 196 -16.54 0.64 -0.48
C GLU A 196 -15.58 1.39 0.43
N THR A 197 -15.31 0.86 1.62
CA THR A 197 -14.52 1.56 2.64
C THR A 197 -13.02 1.50 2.41
N CYS A 198 -12.47 0.39 1.90
CA CYS A 198 -11.04 0.26 1.70
C CYS A 198 -10.60 0.77 0.32
N TYR A 199 -11.50 0.85 -0.66
CA TYR A 199 -11.12 1.17 -2.05
C TYR A 199 -11.90 2.33 -2.64
N TYR A 200 -13.22 2.21 -2.83
CA TYR A 200 -13.98 3.20 -3.61
C TYR A 200 -14.04 4.55 -2.92
N ARG A 201 -14.41 4.59 -1.64
CA ARG A 201 -14.46 5.84 -0.86
C ARG A 201 -13.08 6.48 -0.70
N PRO A 202 -11.98 5.75 -0.40
CA PRO A 202 -10.65 6.32 -0.40
C PRO A 202 -10.17 6.84 -1.76
N ILE A 203 -10.51 6.18 -2.87
CA ILE A 203 -10.20 6.66 -4.22
C ILE A 203 -10.97 7.96 -4.52
N GLU A 204 -12.27 7.99 -4.23
CA GLU A 204 -13.11 9.18 -4.38
C GLU A 204 -12.55 10.36 -3.57
N TYR A 205 -12.18 10.12 -2.31
CA TYR A 205 -11.50 11.08 -1.45
C TYR A 205 -10.16 11.57 -2.03
N ALA A 206 -9.36 10.65 -2.59
CA ALA A 206 -8.08 10.99 -3.20
C ALA A 206 -8.25 11.87 -4.44
N ILE A 207 -9.28 11.62 -5.25
CA ILE A 207 -9.64 12.45 -6.41
C ILE A 207 -10.02 13.87 -5.94
N GLU A 208 -10.93 13.98 -4.97
CA GLU A 208 -11.41 15.25 -4.42
C GLU A 208 -10.28 16.13 -3.86
N ARG A 209 -9.22 15.52 -3.34
CA ARG A 209 -8.06 16.22 -2.75
C ARG A 209 -6.84 16.30 -3.67
N HIS A 210 -6.97 15.88 -4.92
CA HIS A 210 -5.85 15.83 -5.87
C HIS A 210 -4.64 15.02 -5.37
N ILE A 211 -4.89 14.00 -4.53
CA ILE A 211 -3.87 13.02 -4.14
C ILE A 211 -3.50 12.20 -5.37
N GLN A 212 -2.20 12.04 -5.61
CA GLN A 212 -1.68 11.48 -6.85
C GLN A 212 -1.70 9.96 -6.88
N SER A 213 -1.54 9.29 -5.74
CA SER A 213 -1.56 7.83 -5.69
C SER A 213 -2.10 7.26 -4.38
N PHE A 214 -2.58 6.03 -4.46
CA PHE A 214 -3.11 5.29 -3.32
C PHE A 214 -2.59 3.85 -3.33
N ASP A 215 -1.90 3.46 -2.26
CA ASP A 215 -1.51 2.08 -1.97
C ASP A 215 -2.58 1.41 -1.08
N PRO A 216 -3.30 0.39 -1.55
CA PRO A 216 -4.36 -0.28 -0.80
C PRO A 216 -3.83 -1.32 0.21
N GLY A 217 -2.51 -1.40 0.41
CA GLY A 217 -1.83 -2.38 1.26
C GLY A 217 -1.72 -3.77 0.62
N MET A 218 -1.40 -4.77 1.45
CA MET A 218 -1.35 -6.18 1.06
C MET A 218 -2.75 -6.74 0.78
N GLY A 219 -2.92 -7.68 -0.15
CA GLY A 219 -4.21 -8.33 -0.37
C GLY A 219 -4.29 -9.14 -1.66
N GLY A 220 -5.48 -9.69 -1.93
CA GLY A 220 -5.69 -10.60 -3.07
C GLY A 220 -5.99 -9.92 -4.41
N HIS A 221 -6.12 -10.77 -5.42
CA HIS A 221 -6.36 -10.45 -6.84
C HIS A 221 -7.53 -9.49 -7.11
N HIS A 222 -8.50 -9.41 -6.20
CA HIS A 222 -9.68 -8.55 -6.34
C HIS A 222 -9.36 -7.05 -6.38
N LYS A 223 -8.13 -6.65 -6.03
CA LYS A 223 -7.62 -5.28 -6.15
C LYS A 223 -7.44 -4.85 -7.61
N ALA A 224 -6.93 -5.73 -8.47
CA ALA A 224 -6.73 -5.42 -9.89
C ALA A 224 -8.05 -4.98 -10.54
N ARG A 225 -9.13 -5.73 -10.31
CA ARG A 225 -10.49 -5.45 -10.81
C ARG A 225 -11.09 -4.11 -10.33
N ARG A 226 -10.45 -3.45 -9.36
CA ARG A 226 -10.88 -2.16 -8.80
C ARG A 226 -9.96 -1.01 -9.22
N GLY A 227 -9.07 -1.26 -10.18
CA GLY A 227 -8.19 -0.29 -10.81
C GLY A 227 -6.87 -0.05 -10.07
N PHE A 228 -6.48 -0.98 -9.19
CA PHE A 228 -5.12 -0.98 -8.64
C PHE A 228 -4.19 -1.75 -9.55
N HIS A 229 -3.19 -1.07 -10.12
CA HIS A 229 -2.12 -1.70 -10.87
C HIS A 229 -1.22 -2.49 -9.94
N ALA A 230 -0.77 -3.66 -10.40
CA ALA A 230 0.36 -4.34 -9.80
C ALA A 230 1.64 -3.64 -10.25
N VAL A 231 2.42 -3.13 -9.29
CA VAL A 231 3.70 -2.46 -9.49
C VAL A 231 4.78 -3.19 -8.71
N MET A 232 6.04 -3.01 -9.10
CA MET A 232 7.17 -3.57 -8.36
C MET A 232 7.68 -2.56 -7.33
N ALA A 233 7.65 -2.93 -6.05
CA ALA A 233 8.28 -2.18 -4.97
C ALA A 233 9.65 -2.78 -4.65
N THR A 234 10.67 -1.93 -4.54
CA THR A 234 12.05 -2.36 -4.30
C THR A 234 12.48 -2.07 -2.88
N SER A 235 13.14 -3.03 -2.25
CA SER A 235 13.96 -2.84 -1.06
C SER A 235 15.42 -3.16 -1.37
N LEU A 236 16.33 -2.47 -0.69
CA LEU A 236 17.78 -2.69 -0.82
C LEU A 236 18.30 -3.29 0.48
N HIS A 237 19.11 -4.34 0.35
CA HIS A 237 19.63 -5.08 1.49
C HIS A 237 21.14 -5.20 1.37
N ARG A 238 21.86 -4.87 2.43
CA ARG A 238 23.28 -5.14 2.55
C ARG A 238 23.47 -6.17 3.65
N VAL A 239 24.08 -7.29 3.31
CA VAL A 239 24.34 -8.39 4.25
C VAL A 239 25.85 -8.52 4.38
N PHE A 240 26.36 -8.45 5.61
CA PHE A 240 27.81 -8.39 5.84
C PHE A 240 28.47 -9.77 5.93
N GLU A 241 27.74 -10.79 6.37
CA GLU A 241 28.26 -12.16 6.38
C GLU A 241 28.24 -12.74 4.94
N PRO A 242 29.40 -13.16 4.38
CA PRO A 242 29.49 -13.54 2.97
C PRO A 242 28.62 -14.74 2.55
N ARG A 243 28.51 -15.77 3.40
CA ARG A 243 27.71 -16.98 3.09
C ARG A 243 26.22 -16.64 3.06
N LEU A 244 25.73 -15.88 4.04
CA LEU A 244 24.36 -15.41 4.09
C LEU A 244 24.07 -14.45 2.93
N SER A 245 25.01 -13.56 2.60
CA SER A 245 24.87 -12.66 1.45
C SER A 245 24.69 -13.44 0.16
N SER A 246 25.50 -14.47 -0.08
CA SER A 246 25.37 -15.31 -1.29
C SER A 246 24.04 -16.05 -1.35
N LEU A 247 23.60 -16.65 -0.23
CA LEU A 247 22.31 -17.33 -0.15
C LEU A 247 21.14 -16.38 -0.36
N PHE A 248 21.18 -15.22 0.28
CA PHE A 248 20.14 -14.20 0.21
C PHE A 248 20.02 -13.63 -1.21
N THR A 249 21.14 -13.27 -1.85
CA THR A 249 21.15 -12.76 -3.24
C THR A 249 20.46 -13.71 -4.19
N ARG A 250 20.77 -15.01 -4.13
CA ARG A 250 20.15 -16.01 -4.99
C ARG A 250 18.65 -16.16 -4.71
N ALA A 251 18.27 -16.25 -3.44
CA ALA A 251 16.87 -16.45 -3.05
C ALA A 251 15.98 -15.26 -3.45
N VAL A 252 16.46 -14.01 -3.28
CA VAL A 252 15.65 -12.84 -3.64
C VAL A 252 15.61 -12.59 -5.13
N ALA A 253 16.63 -12.98 -5.90
CA ALA A 253 16.59 -12.89 -7.36
C ALA A 253 15.47 -13.77 -7.94
N GLU A 254 15.41 -15.04 -7.53
CA GLU A 254 14.35 -15.98 -7.92
C GLU A 254 12.96 -15.48 -7.48
N ALA A 255 12.83 -15.05 -6.22
CA ALA A 255 11.58 -14.50 -5.72
C ALA A 255 11.15 -13.25 -6.50
N SER A 256 12.09 -12.36 -6.84
CA SER A 256 11.79 -11.14 -7.62
C SER A 256 11.33 -11.42 -9.04
N GLU A 257 11.85 -12.45 -9.69
CA GLU A 257 11.38 -12.87 -11.01
C GLU A 257 9.96 -13.43 -10.94
N ALA A 258 9.68 -14.27 -9.94
CA ALA A 258 8.34 -14.81 -9.71
C ALA A 258 7.31 -13.70 -9.40
N GLU A 259 7.67 -12.74 -8.54
CA GLU A 259 6.84 -11.59 -8.19
C GLU A 259 6.57 -10.68 -9.41
N ALA A 260 7.56 -10.50 -10.30
CA ALA A 260 7.38 -9.74 -11.52
C ALA A 260 6.40 -10.43 -12.50
N ALA A 261 6.59 -11.73 -12.73
CA ALA A 261 5.66 -12.51 -13.56
C ALA A 261 4.23 -12.51 -12.98
N PHE A 262 4.10 -12.57 -11.66
CA PHE A 262 2.82 -12.48 -10.98
C PHE A 262 2.17 -11.09 -11.12
N ALA A 263 2.95 -10.02 -11.03
CA ALA A 263 2.47 -8.66 -11.27
C ALA A 263 1.94 -8.48 -12.71
N ASP A 264 2.62 -9.04 -13.71
CA ASP A 264 2.17 -9.01 -15.10
C ASP A 264 0.82 -9.72 -15.26
N GLN A 265 0.66 -10.92 -14.69
CA GLN A 265 -0.61 -11.66 -14.69
C GLN A 265 -1.75 -10.88 -14.03
N LEU A 266 -1.49 -10.24 -12.89
CA LEU A 266 -2.47 -9.39 -12.21
C LEU A 266 -2.90 -8.21 -13.08
N ASN A 267 -1.98 -7.64 -13.85
CA ASN A 267 -2.25 -6.50 -14.72
C ASN A 267 -3.09 -6.89 -15.95
N GLU A 268 -3.13 -8.16 -16.36
CA GLU A 268 -4.04 -8.63 -17.41
C GLU A 268 -5.52 -8.55 -16.99
N GLU A 269 -5.79 -8.68 -15.67
CA GLU A 269 -7.12 -8.59 -15.06
C GLU A 269 -7.62 -7.14 -14.87
N LEU A 270 -6.84 -6.13 -15.25
CA LEU A 270 -7.22 -4.74 -15.06
C LEU A 270 -8.54 -4.39 -15.78
N PRO A 271 -9.41 -3.59 -15.13
CA PRO A 271 -10.74 -3.33 -15.63
C PRO A 271 -10.74 -2.33 -16.80
N PHE A 272 -9.60 -1.72 -17.12
CA PHE A 272 -9.48 -0.66 -18.11
C PHE A 272 -9.71 -1.14 -19.56
N ARG A 273 -10.24 -0.24 -20.39
CA ARG A 273 -10.40 -0.45 -21.84
C ARG A 273 -9.04 -0.63 -22.50
N GLN A 274 -8.96 -1.40 -23.60
CA GLN A 274 -7.68 -1.79 -24.21
C GLN A 274 -6.77 -0.60 -24.55
N ASP A 275 -7.34 0.54 -24.97
CA ASP A 275 -6.57 1.74 -25.31
C ASP A 275 -5.97 2.46 -24.07
N ASP A 276 -6.51 2.22 -22.87
CA ASP A 276 -6.10 2.87 -21.60
C ASP A 276 -5.19 1.98 -20.72
N ARG A 277 -4.90 0.75 -21.18
CA ARG A 277 -4.00 -0.19 -20.49
C ARG A 277 -2.53 0.18 -20.65
N THR A 278 -2.17 0.96 -21.67
CA THR A 278 -0.80 1.32 -22.04
C THR A 278 -0.30 2.63 -21.45
N THR A 279 -1.14 3.38 -20.73
CA THR A 279 -0.82 4.72 -20.23
C THR A 279 -0.25 4.75 -18.80
N VAL A 280 0.10 3.60 -18.21
CA VAL A 280 0.90 3.61 -16.98
C VAL A 280 2.32 4.02 -17.35
N PRO A 281 2.85 5.13 -16.83
CA PRO A 281 4.27 5.41 -16.97
C PRO A 281 5.02 4.22 -16.39
N ARG A 282 5.86 3.57 -17.20
CA ARG A 282 6.92 2.75 -16.60
C ARG A 282 7.66 3.68 -15.63
N PRO A 283 7.91 3.27 -14.38
CA PRO A 283 8.74 4.09 -13.52
C PRO A 283 10.07 4.28 -14.24
N ASP A 284 10.39 5.53 -14.53
CA ASP A 284 11.74 5.93 -14.93
C ASP A 284 12.75 5.52 -13.84
#